data_AF-F8PLP4-F1
#
_entry.id   AF-F8PLP4-F1
#
_cell.length_a   1.000
_cell.length_b   1.000
_cell.length_c   1.000
_cell.angle_alpha   90.00
_cell.angle_beta   90.00
_cell.angle_gamma   90.00
#
_symmetry.space_group_name_H-M   'P 1'
#
loop_
_entity.id
_entity.type
_entity.pdbx_description
1 polymer ?
#
loop_
_entity_poly.entity_id
_entity_poly.type
_entity_poly.pdbx_seq_one_letter_code
_entity_poly.pdbx_strand_id
1 'polypeptide(L)' 'YRQKILGVNYTMYNVQQTQDVINPGTAHQNIMVLSTPPHDYTSGGQQHHYWYAQVLGISHANVAYVGSDMVDYNT' A
#
# COMPACT_ATOMS: atom_id res chain seq x y z
N TYR A 1 -0.12 -4.23 -18.82
CA TYR A 1 -1.32 -3.36 -18.72
C TYR A 1 -1.05 -2.32 -17.64
N ARG A 2 -0.98 -1.03 -17.99
CA ARG A 2 -0.65 0.06 -17.05
C ARG A 2 -1.96 0.69 -16.59
N GLN A 3 -2.35 0.45 -15.34
CA GLN A 3 -3.55 1.07 -14.80
C GLN A 3 -3.26 2.55 -14.52
N LYS A 4 -4.22 3.42 -14.86
CA LYS A 4 -4.08 4.86 -14.70
C LYS A 4 -4.52 5.35 -13.32
N ILE A 5 -5.31 4.55 -12.61
CA ILE A 5 -5.95 4.91 -11.34
C ILE A 5 -5.93 3.66 -10.45
N LEU A 6 -5.55 3.83 -9.18
CA LEU A 6 -5.64 2.80 -8.14
C LEU A 6 -6.63 3.28 -7.08
N GLY A 7 -7.68 2.49 -6.84
CA GLY A 7 -8.66 2.74 -5.78
C GLY A 7 -8.40 1.81 -4.60
N VAL A 8 -8.08 2.36 -3.43
CA VAL A 8 -7.88 1.61 -2.19
C VAL A 8 -9.08 1.87 -1.27
N ASN A 9 -9.85 0.83 -0.99
CA ASN A 9 -10.95 0.95 -0.03
C ASN A 9 -10.39 0.94 1.39
N TYR A 10 -10.80 1.89 2.21
CA TYR A 10 -10.50 1.91 3.63
C TYR A 10 -11.78 2.05 4.44
N THR A 11 -11.81 1.36 5.56
CA THR A 11 -12.89 1.45 6.52
C THR A 11 -12.49 2.48 7.57
N MET A 12 -13.12 3.65 7.57
CA MET A 12 -13.01 4.55 8.71
C MET A 12 -13.82 3.95 9.87
N TYR A 13 -13.46 4.27 11.11
CA TYR A 13 -14.12 3.69 12.30
C TYR A 13 -15.63 3.98 12.39
N ASN A 14 -16.14 4.95 11.65
CA ASN A 14 -17.55 5.02 11.30
C ASN A 14 -17.75 4.23 10.02
N VAL A 15 -18.68 3.27 10.03
CA VAL A 15 -19.12 2.29 9.00
C VAL A 15 -19.29 2.80 7.55
N GLN A 16 -18.92 4.04 7.27
CA GLN A 16 -18.72 4.61 5.95
C GLN A 16 -17.52 3.96 5.26
N GLN A 17 -17.80 3.15 4.24
CA GLN A 17 -16.80 2.69 3.28
C GLN A 17 -16.36 3.89 2.44
N THR A 18 -15.11 4.32 2.59
CA THR A 18 -14.51 5.35 1.73
C THR A 18 -13.42 4.72 0.86
N GLN A 19 -13.21 5.30 -0.31
CA GLN A 19 -12.19 4.89 -1.25
C GLN A 19 -11.19 6.02 -1.42
N ASP A 20 -9.90 5.72 -1.22
CA ASP A 20 -8.82 6.60 -1.65
C ASP A 20 -8.51 6.31 -3.11
N VAL A 21 -8.29 7.36 -3.91
CA VAL A 21 -8.06 7.27 -5.35
C VAL A 21 -6.72 7.90 -5.68
N ILE A 22 -5.76 7.07 -6.03
CA ILE A 22 -4.42 7.50 -6.42
C ILE A 22 -4.39 7.63 -7.95
N ASN A 23 -4.11 8.85 -8.42
CA ASN A 23 -3.94 9.14 -9.84
C ASN A 23 -2.54 9.72 -10.10
N PRO A 24 -1.59 8.92 -10.63
CA PRO A 24 -0.23 9.37 -10.95
C PRO A 24 -0.15 10.52 -11.96
N GLY A 25 -1.24 10.77 -12.70
CA GLY A 25 -1.29 11.83 -13.72
C GLY A 25 -1.80 13.18 -13.22
N THR A 26 -2.17 13.32 -11.94
CA THR A 26 -2.69 14.57 -11.37
C THR A 26 -1.87 15.00 -10.16
N ALA A 27 -2.24 16.14 -9.55
CA ALA A 27 -1.63 16.58 -8.29
C ALA A 27 -1.89 15.63 -7.10
N HIS A 28 -2.82 14.67 -7.24
CA HIS A 28 -3.20 13.69 -6.20
C HIS A 28 -2.44 12.37 -6.36
N GLN A 29 -1.11 12.47 -6.42
CA GLN A 29 -0.19 11.32 -6.57
C GLN A 29 0.68 11.10 -5.33
N ASN A 30 0.53 11.92 -4.30
CA ASN A 30 1.31 11.80 -3.08
C ASN A 30 0.59 10.84 -2.12
N ILE A 31 1.32 9.86 -1.61
CA ILE A 31 0.83 8.86 -0.66
C ILE A 31 1.58 8.97 0.66
N MET A 32 0.91 8.52 1.72
CA MET A 32 1.47 8.37 3.05
C MET A 32 1.53 6.89 3.40
N VAL A 33 2.70 6.41 3.81
CA VAL A 33 2.90 4.99 4.19
C VAL A 33 3.41 4.96 5.62
N LEU A 34 2.97 3.98 6.41
CA LEU A 34 3.50 3.77 7.75
C LEU A 34 5.01 3.50 7.65
N SER A 35 5.80 4.35 8.31
CA SER A 35 7.23 4.10 8.45
C SER A 35 7.42 2.82 9.27
N THR A 36 8.43 2.03 8.94
CA THR A 36 8.85 0.93 9.81
C THR A 36 9.02 1.46 11.24
N PRO A 37 8.47 0.78 12.27
CA PRO A 37 8.70 1.20 13.64
C PRO A 37 10.21 1.26 13.88
N PRO A 38 10.73 2.33 14.51
CA PRO A 38 12.15 2.42 14.79
C PRO A 38 12.55 1.17 15.58
N HIS A 39 13.48 0.40 15.02
CA HIS A 39 14.06 -0.76 15.71
C HIS A 39 14.86 -0.32 16.94
N ASP A 40 15.12 0.98 17.08
CA ASP A 40 15.84 1.57 18.19
C ASP A 40 15.19 2.89 18.60
N TYR A 41 14.48 2.87 19.73
CA TYR A 41 14.02 4.07 20.45
C TYR A 41 15.18 4.88 21.06
N THR A 42 16.43 4.51 20.77
CA THR A 42 17.66 5.04 21.37
C THR A 42 18.26 6.22 20.63
N SER A 43 17.83 6.48 19.39
CA SER A 43 18.25 7.68 18.66
C SER A 43 17.24 8.79 18.91
N GLY A 44 17.58 9.74 19.79
CA GLY A 44 16.75 10.88 20.23
C GLY A 44 16.35 11.89 19.15
N GLY A 45 16.18 11.47 17.90
CA GLY A 45 15.57 12.25 16.83
C GLY A 45 14.10 11.88 16.68
N GLN A 46 13.23 12.89 16.60
CA GLN A 46 11.81 12.75 16.31
C GLN A 46 11.63 12.09 14.93
N GLN A 47 11.62 10.77 14.85
CA GLN A 47 11.33 10.07 13.59
C GLN A 47 9.83 10.15 13.32
N HIS A 48 9.47 10.69 12.15
CA HIS A 48 8.09 10.73 11.69
C HIS A 48 7.57 9.30 11.51
N HIS A 49 6.40 9.01 12.09
CA HIS A 49 5.75 7.70 11.98
C HIS A 49 5.33 7.33 10.55
N TYR A 50 5.46 8.26 9.60
CA TYR A 50 5.00 8.10 8.23
C TYR A 50 6.05 8.54 7.21
N TRP A 51 6.12 7.81 6.10
CA TRP A 51 6.84 8.17 4.88
C TRP A 51 5.89 8.82 3.88
N TYR A 52 6.41 9.80 3.17
CA TYR A 52 5.70 10.50 2.10
C TYR A 52 6.37 10.17 0.78
N ALA A 53 5.60 9.69 -0.19
CA ALA A 53 6.11 9.29 -1.49
C ALA A 53 5.20 9.78 -2.61
N GLN A 54 5.78 9.98 -3.79
CA GLN A 54 5.05 10.32 -5.00
C GLN A 54 4.93 9.08 -5.89
N VAL A 55 3.72 8.74 -6.30
CA VAL A 55 3.43 7.57 -7.13
C VAL A 55 3.75 7.88 -8.59
N LEU A 56 4.80 7.26 -9.12
CA LEU A 56 5.23 7.43 -10.51
C LEU A 56 4.43 6.57 -11.51
N GLY A 57 3.80 5.51 -11.04
CA GLY A 57 3.01 4.61 -11.87
C GLY A 57 2.44 3.43 -11.09
N ILE A 58 1.43 2.79 -11.67
CA ILE A 58 0.74 1.64 -11.07
C ILE A 58 0.94 0.44 -11.99
N SER A 59 1.51 -0.64 -11.46
CA SER A 59 1.76 -1.91 -12.16
C SER A 59 1.04 -3.07 -11.48
N HIS A 60 0.47 -3.97 -12.29
CA HIS A 60 -0.14 -5.20 -11.80
C HIS A 60 0.88 -6.34 -11.86
N ALA A 61 1.09 -7.00 -10.73
CA ALA A 61 1.83 -8.25 -10.65
C ALA A 61 0.85 -9.38 -10.33
N ASN A 62 0.91 -10.47 -11.09
CA ASN A 62 0.21 -11.70 -10.73
C ASN A 62 1.11 -12.47 -9.76
N VAL A 63 0.82 -12.38 -8.47
CA VAL A 63 1.61 -13.04 -7.43
C VAL A 63 0.86 -14.30 -7.02
N ALA A 64 1.46 -15.46 -7.27
CA ALA A 64 1.03 -16.73 -6.73
C ALA A 64 1.98 -17.13 -5.58
N TYR A 65 1.41 -17.47 -4.43
CA TYR A 65 2.18 -18.05 -3.33
C TYR A 65 2.40 -19.53 -3.64
N VAL A 66 3.63 -19.90 -3.97
CA VAL A 66 4.04 -21.30 -4.15
C VAL A 66 4.67 -21.76 -2.85
N GLY A 67 3.83 -22.14 -1.88
CA GLY A 67 4.26 -22.75 -0.61
C GLY A 67 4.45 -24.26 -0.75
N SER A 68 5.25 -24.85 0.14
CA SER A 68 5.51 -26.30 0.16
C SER A 68 4.27 -27.15 0.48
N ASP A 69 3.18 -26.52 0.94
CA ASP A 69 1.89 -27.16 1.28
C ASP A 69 0.80 -26.86 0.24
N MET A 70 1.16 -26.58 -1.03
CA MET A 70 0.19 -26.53 -2.12
C MET A 70 -0.39 -27.94 -2.33
N VAL A 71 -1.56 -28.20 -1.74
CA VAL A 71 -2.36 -29.38 -2.02
C VAL A 71 -2.99 -29.20 -3.40
N ASP A 72 -2.52 -30.00 -4.37
CA ASP A 72 -3.14 -30.10 -5.68
C ASP A 72 -4.58 -30.61 -5.53
N TYR A 73 -5.56 -29.70 -5.65
CA TYR A 73 -6.97 -30.07 -5.85
C TYR A 73 -7.18 -30.46 -7.31
N ASN A 74 -6.66 -31.62 -7.69
CA ASN A 74 -7.05 -32.29 -8.93
C ASN A 74 -7.51 -33.71 -8.58
N THR A 75 -8.83 -33.90 -8.46
CA THR A 75 -9.49 -35.22 -8.41
C THR A 75 -10.34 -35.39 -9.65
#